data_AF-A0A7W1IEY2-F1
#
_entry.id   AF-A0A7W1IEY2-F1
#
_cell.length_a   1.000
_cell.length_b   1.000
_cell.length_c   1.000
_cell.angle_alpha   90.00
_cell.angle_beta   90.00
_cell.angle_gamma   90.00
#
_symmetry.space_group_name_H-M   'P 1'
#
loop_
_entity.id
_entity.type
_entity.pdbx_description
1 polymer ?
#
loop_
_entity_poly.entity_id
_entity_poly.type
_entity_poly.pdbx_seq_one_letter_code
_entity_poly.pdbx_strand_id
1 'polypeptide(L)'
;MASCSRTTVMVDELMQGSGRTSPGGILVKDSVVKEHVFIRLDSTAMFGPLYTYHLQPEDKNKPIRLIITGKARDNYVRCNGTITYFLNDTASQYNWDGSNILYHITDLNKWCYFREEIQLMKNSSQAPYTKICVQAFLPNARGERFDLDSVNIKLVRTN
;
A
#
# COMPACT_ATOMS: atom_id res chain seq x y z
N MET A 1 -11.93 23.82 10.40
CA MET A 1 -12.22 22.47 9.88
C MET A 1 -11.10 22.10 8.91
N ALA A 2 -10.21 21.19 9.30
CA ALA A 2 -9.01 20.88 8.52
C ALA A 2 -9.33 19.95 7.35
N SER A 3 -8.96 20.38 6.15
CA SER A 3 -8.98 19.60 4.91
C SER A 3 -8.29 18.25 5.11
N CYS A 4 -9.05 17.17 4.90
CA CYS A 4 -8.56 15.80 4.90
C CYS A 4 -8.08 15.51 3.48
N SER A 5 -6.76 15.54 3.24
CA SER A 5 -6.20 15.18 1.94
C SER A 5 -6.40 13.68 1.72
N ARG A 6 -7.39 13.34 0.89
CA ARG A 6 -7.61 11.99 0.39
C ARG A 6 -6.77 11.83 -0.86
N THR A 7 -5.69 11.06 -0.79
CA THR A 7 -4.98 10.62 -2.00
C THR A 7 -5.60 9.30 -2.43
N THR A 8 -6.49 9.38 -3.41
CA THR A 8 -6.90 8.21 -4.19
C THR A 8 -5.89 8.14 -5.34
N VAL A 9 -5.30 6.98 -5.59
CA VAL A 9 -4.54 6.74 -6.81
C VAL A 9 -5.18 5.54 -7.48
N MET A 10 -6.03 5.81 -8.46
CA MET A 10 -6.54 4.78 -9.36
C MET A 10 -5.39 4.30 -10.25
N VAL A 11 -5.40 3.05 -10.71
CA VAL A 11 -4.41 2.58 -11.69
C VAL A 11 -4.43 3.44 -12.96
N ASP A 12 -5.57 4.05 -13.29
CA ASP A 12 -5.67 5.04 -14.38
C ASP A 12 -4.96 6.38 -14.08
N GLU A 13 -4.83 6.79 -12.80
CA GLU A 13 -4.09 8.00 -12.39
C GLU A 13 -2.56 7.76 -12.40
N LEU A 14 -2.10 6.51 -12.24
CA LEU A 14 -0.70 6.11 -12.47
C LEU A 14 -0.26 6.38 -13.93
N MET A 15 -1.21 6.42 -14.86
CA MET A 15 -0.95 6.67 -16.28
C MET A 15 -0.89 8.17 -16.62
N GLN A 16 -1.32 9.10 -15.74
CA GLN A 16 -1.51 10.52 -16.12
C GLN A 16 -1.05 11.63 -15.15
N GLY A 17 -0.48 11.40 -13.94
CA GLY A 17 -0.05 12.58 -13.13
C GLY A 17 0.79 12.41 -11.85
N SER A 18 1.95 13.07 -11.85
CA SER A 18 2.74 13.71 -10.77
C SER A 18 3.02 13.02 -9.40
N GLY A 19 2.80 11.73 -9.24
CA GLY A 19 3.52 10.92 -8.24
C GLY A 19 4.54 10.06 -8.95
N ARG A 20 5.84 10.14 -8.63
CA ARG A 20 6.84 9.20 -9.19
C ARG A 20 6.55 7.80 -8.65
N THR A 21 5.79 7.00 -9.40
CA THR A 21 5.72 5.56 -9.20
C THR A 21 6.89 4.93 -9.94
N SER A 22 7.85 4.35 -9.21
CA SER A 22 8.69 3.33 -9.83
C SER A 22 7.75 2.19 -10.25
N PRO A 23 7.82 1.69 -11.50
CA PRO A 23 6.95 0.61 -11.93
C PRO A 23 7.33 -0.65 -11.14
N GLY A 24 6.52 -0.98 -10.14
CA GLY A 24 6.52 -2.27 -9.48
C GLY A 24 5.34 -3.08 -10.00
N GLY A 25 5.55 -4.38 -10.21
CA GLY A 25 4.54 -5.27 -10.78
C GLY A 25 4.41 -5.19 -12.31
N ILE A 26 3.59 -6.06 -12.88
CA ILE A 26 3.27 -6.09 -14.32
C ILE A 26 1.86 -5.52 -14.51
N LEU A 27 1.67 -4.59 -15.43
CA LEU A 27 0.33 -4.14 -15.81
C LEU A 27 -0.35 -5.19 -16.69
N VAL A 28 -1.56 -5.59 -16.30
CA VAL A 28 -2.35 -6.63 -16.98
C VAL A 28 -3.74 -6.11 -17.27
N LYS A 29 -4.25 -6.39 -18.48
CA LYS A 29 -5.66 -6.16 -18.83
C LYS A 29 -6.51 -7.34 -18.41
N ASP A 30 -7.64 -7.08 -17.77
CA ASP A 30 -8.59 -8.11 -17.36
C ASP A 30 -9.26 -8.73 -18.59
N SER A 31 -9.23 -10.06 -18.66
CA SER A 31 -9.80 -10.81 -19.78
C SER A 31 -11.33 -10.88 -19.73
N VAL A 32 -11.92 -10.68 -18.55
CA VAL A 32 -13.37 -10.69 -18.32
C VAL A 32 -13.94 -9.29 -18.51
N VAL A 33 -13.24 -8.28 -18.02
CA VAL A 33 -13.62 -6.86 -18.17
C VAL A 33 -12.58 -6.17 -19.04
N LYS A 34 -12.81 -6.16 -20.36
CA LYS A 34 -11.80 -5.81 -21.40
C LYS A 34 -11.08 -4.45 -21.25
N GLU A 35 -11.60 -3.54 -20.42
CA GLU A 35 -11.03 -2.22 -20.17
C GLU A 35 -10.38 -2.07 -18.79
N HIS A 36 -10.52 -3.06 -17.93
CA HIS A 36 -9.96 -2.99 -16.58
C HIS A 36 -8.47 -3.35 -16.59
N VAL A 37 -7.62 -2.45 -16.10
CA VAL A 37 -6.17 -2.67 -15.95
C VAL A 37 -5.84 -2.80 -14.47
N PHE A 38 -5.03 -3.79 -14.12
CA PHE A 38 -4.57 -4.02 -12.76
C PHE A 38 -3.08 -4.38 -12.74
N ILE A 39 -2.48 -4.36 -11.56
CA ILE A 39 -1.08 -4.74 -11.34
C ILE A 39 -1.04 -6.21 -10.91
N ARG A 40 -0.17 -7.01 -11.51
CA ARG A 40 0.12 -8.39 -11.10
C ARG A 40 1.49 -8.49 -10.48
N LEU A 41 1.56 -9.16 -9.33
CA LEU A 41 2.78 -9.72 -8.77
C LEU A 41 2.71 -11.24 -8.93
N ASP A 42 3.64 -11.84 -9.68
CA ASP A 42 3.65 -13.28 -9.96
C ASP A 42 5.04 -13.91 -9.87
N SER A 43 6.00 -13.14 -9.34
CA SER A 43 7.40 -13.54 -9.20
C SER A 43 7.85 -13.37 -7.74
N THR A 44 8.80 -14.19 -7.32
CA THR A 44 9.37 -14.15 -5.97
C THR A 44 10.08 -12.82 -5.73
N ALA A 45 9.92 -12.28 -4.52
CA ALA A 45 10.46 -10.99 -4.11
C ALA A 45 10.03 -9.81 -5.03
N MET A 46 8.80 -9.86 -5.55
CA MET A 46 8.29 -8.84 -6.44
C MET A 46 7.54 -7.76 -5.66
N PHE A 47 7.85 -6.49 -5.97
CA PHE A 47 7.21 -5.34 -5.36
C PHE A 47 6.21 -4.72 -6.33
N GLY A 48 5.06 -4.29 -5.81
CA GLY A 48 4.14 -3.41 -6.52
C GLY A 48 4.60 -1.96 -6.48
N PRO A 49 3.78 -1.02 -6.99
CA PRO A 49 4.10 0.40 -6.93
C PRO A 49 4.30 0.86 -5.50
N LEU A 50 5.28 1.73 -5.32
CA LEU A 50 5.58 2.38 -4.06
C LEU A 50 4.77 3.68 -3.94
N TYR A 51 3.85 3.71 -3.00
CA TYR A 51 3.08 4.91 -2.63
C TYR A 51 3.78 5.60 -1.48
N THR A 52 4.22 6.84 -1.70
CA THR A 52 4.94 7.64 -0.69
C THR A 52 4.09 8.84 -0.27
N TYR A 53 3.84 8.96 1.02
CA TYR A 53 3.23 10.12 1.64
C TYR A 53 4.25 10.88 2.48
N HIS A 54 4.38 12.18 2.24
CA HIS A 54 5.26 13.05 3.02
C HIS A 54 4.48 13.70 4.17
N LEU A 55 4.92 13.48 5.41
CA LEU A 55 4.27 14.06 6.57
C LEU A 55 4.53 15.57 6.64
N GLN A 56 3.45 16.33 6.82
CA GLN A 56 3.54 17.76 7.05
C GLN A 56 4.18 18.03 8.42
N PRO A 57 4.91 19.15 8.61
CA PRO A 57 5.60 19.45 9.87
C PRO A 57 4.72 19.33 11.12
N GLU A 58 3.47 19.76 11.04
CA GLU A 58 2.47 19.71 12.11
C GLU A 58 2.01 18.30 12.51
N ASP A 59 2.28 17.30 11.68
CA ASP A 59 1.87 15.91 11.87
C ASP A 59 2.99 15.06 12.48
N LYS A 60 4.26 15.49 12.35
CA LYS A 60 5.46 14.69 12.70
C LYS A 60 5.52 14.22 14.17
N ASN A 61 4.84 14.90 15.09
CA ASN A 61 4.85 14.60 16.53
C ASN A 61 3.47 14.22 17.08
N LYS A 62 2.48 14.01 16.23
CA LYS A 62 1.13 13.67 16.65
C LYS A 62 0.86 12.19 16.41
N PRO A 63 -0.02 11.56 17.20
CA PRO A 63 -0.54 10.26 16.83
C PRO A 63 -1.28 10.39 15.49
N ILE A 64 -0.90 9.56 14.53
CA ILE A 64 -1.50 9.53 13.20
C ILE A 64 -2.12 8.17 13.00
N ARG A 65 -3.35 8.15 12.51
CA ARG A 65 -4.01 6.92 12.08
C ARG A 65 -3.87 6.79 10.58
N LEU A 66 -3.19 5.72 10.16
CA LEU A 66 -3.00 5.33 8.78
C LEU A 66 -4.12 4.34 8.40
N ILE A 67 -4.98 4.74 7.46
CA ILE A 67 -6.03 3.89 6.91
C ILE A 67 -5.59 3.48 5.51
N ILE A 68 -5.44 2.18 5.29
CA ILE A 68 -5.08 1.60 4.00
C ILE A 68 -6.29 0.82 3.51
N THR A 69 -6.75 1.11 2.31
CA THR A 69 -7.88 0.43 1.68
C THR A 69 -7.52 0.05 0.27
N GLY A 70 -8.21 -0.92 -0.30
CA GLY A 70 -7.94 -1.27 -1.69
C GLY A 70 -8.75 -2.46 -2.15
N LYS A 71 -8.37 -2.96 -3.31
CA LYS A 71 -9.00 -4.11 -3.94
C LYS A 71 -7.94 -5.01 -4.53
N ALA A 72 -7.97 -6.27 -4.13
CA ALA A 72 -7.00 -7.28 -4.55
C ALA A 72 -7.72 -8.58 -4.89
N ARG A 73 -7.06 -9.43 -5.67
CA ARG A 73 -7.46 -10.83 -5.86
C ARG A 73 -6.21 -11.69 -5.90
N ASP A 74 -6.37 -12.95 -5.55
CA ASP A 74 -5.27 -13.89 -5.53
C ASP A 74 -5.76 -15.29 -5.89
N ASN A 75 -4.90 -16.11 -6.46
CA ASN A 75 -5.21 -17.48 -6.89
C ASN A 75 -4.74 -18.57 -5.91
N TYR A 76 -4.21 -18.20 -4.75
CA TYR A 76 -3.56 -19.09 -3.80
C TYR A 76 -4.19 -19.02 -2.39
N VAL A 77 -4.63 -20.15 -1.86
CA VAL A 77 -5.39 -20.22 -0.59
C VAL A 77 -4.61 -19.67 0.60
N ARG A 78 -3.29 -19.83 0.60
CA ARG A 78 -2.39 -19.32 1.64
C ARG A 78 -1.65 -18.09 1.14
N CYS A 79 -2.39 -17.05 0.71
CA CYS A 79 -1.90 -15.76 0.23
C CYS A 79 -0.53 -15.42 0.86
N ASN A 80 0.52 -15.36 0.05
CA ASN A 80 1.81 -14.84 0.47
C ASN A 80 1.91 -13.33 0.15
N GLY A 81 1.09 -12.83 -0.78
CA GLY A 81 0.96 -11.42 -1.09
C GLY A 81 0.54 -10.60 0.13
N THR A 82 1.25 -9.50 0.36
CA THR A 82 0.99 -8.58 1.48
C THR A 82 0.91 -7.14 0.98
N ILE A 83 0.22 -6.30 1.78
CA ILE A 83 0.43 -4.85 1.73
C ILE A 83 1.37 -4.50 2.88
N THR A 84 2.54 -3.97 2.53
CA THR A 84 3.56 -3.56 3.50
C THR A 84 3.57 -2.05 3.59
N TYR A 85 3.65 -1.52 4.81
CA TYR A 85 3.98 -0.12 5.03
C TYR A 85 5.35 -0.01 5.70
N PHE A 86 6.02 1.12 5.52
CA PHE A 86 7.25 1.46 6.22
C PHE A 86 7.34 2.95 6.50
N LEU A 87 7.93 3.29 7.65
CA LEU A 87 8.09 4.65 8.12
C LEU A 87 9.54 5.07 7.92
N ASN A 88 9.77 6.29 7.44
CA ASN A 88 11.13 6.77 7.17
C ASN A 88 11.39 8.06 7.97
N ASP A 89 12.39 8.02 8.84
CA ASP A 89 12.96 9.22 9.46
C ASP A 89 14.13 9.74 8.59
N THR A 90 14.33 11.05 8.52
CA THR A 90 15.37 11.65 7.68
C THR A 90 16.80 11.23 8.03
N ALA A 91 17.01 10.55 9.18
CA ALA A 91 18.32 10.13 9.65
C ALA A 91 18.65 8.67 9.26
N SER A 92 17.64 7.86 8.99
CA SER A 92 17.79 6.41 8.86
C SER A 92 16.78 5.89 7.85
N GLN A 93 17.27 5.45 6.67
CA GLN A 93 16.47 4.65 5.72
C GLN A 93 16.04 3.28 6.29
N TYR A 94 16.39 2.98 7.54
CA TYR A 94 16.42 1.64 8.13
C TYR A 94 15.52 1.45 9.35
N ASN A 95 14.64 2.41 9.68
CA ASN A 95 13.64 2.17 10.73
C ASN A 95 12.39 1.51 10.12
N TRP A 96 12.50 0.21 9.84
CA TRP A 96 11.43 -0.61 9.29
C TRP A 96 10.45 -1.00 10.40
N ASP A 97 9.76 -0.03 11.01
CA ASP A 97 8.53 -0.35 11.74
C ASP A 97 7.43 -0.53 10.70
N GLY A 98 7.41 -1.71 10.11
CA GLY A 98 6.54 -2.10 9.03
C GLY A 98 5.83 -3.39 9.39
N SER A 99 4.51 -3.40 9.24
CA SER A 99 3.73 -4.62 9.36
C SER A 99 3.30 -5.10 7.98
N ASN A 100 3.19 -6.42 7.86
CA ASN A 100 2.53 -7.04 6.73
C ASN A 100 1.05 -7.14 7.04
N ILE A 101 0.25 -6.46 6.25
CA ILE A 101 -1.18 -6.66 6.25
C ILE A 101 -1.45 -7.99 5.57
N LEU A 102 -1.83 -8.98 6.36
CA LEU A 102 -2.27 -10.28 5.87
C LEU A 102 -3.68 -10.13 5.33
N TYR A 103 -3.80 -10.25 4.01
CA TYR A 103 -5.07 -10.26 3.34
C TYR A 103 -5.73 -11.63 3.49
N HIS A 104 -6.91 -11.66 4.10
CA HIS A 104 -7.73 -12.87 4.17
C HIS A 104 -8.51 -13.05 2.86
N ILE A 105 -7.98 -13.85 1.95
CA ILE A 105 -8.74 -14.28 0.77
C ILE A 105 -9.85 -15.22 1.23
N THR A 106 -11.10 -14.85 1.00
CA THR A 106 -12.25 -15.72 1.24
C THR A 106 -12.61 -16.56 0.00
N ASP A 107 -12.27 -16.07 -1.20
CA ASP A 107 -12.57 -16.70 -2.47
C ASP A 107 -11.41 -16.52 -3.47
N LEU A 108 -10.91 -17.62 -4.04
CA LEU A 108 -9.84 -17.58 -5.05
C LEU A 108 -10.29 -16.92 -6.35
N ASN A 109 -9.37 -16.15 -6.97
CA ASN A 109 -9.54 -15.42 -8.22
C ASN A 109 -10.70 -14.41 -8.22
N LYS A 110 -11.29 -14.10 -7.06
CA LYS A 110 -12.30 -13.04 -6.94
C LYS A 110 -11.67 -11.79 -6.36
N TRP A 111 -12.09 -10.65 -6.89
CA TRP A 111 -11.75 -9.37 -6.30
C TRP A 111 -12.43 -9.22 -4.95
N CYS A 112 -11.67 -8.92 -3.90
CA CYS A 112 -12.22 -8.51 -2.62
C CYS A 112 -11.60 -7.19 -2.18
N TYR A 113 -12.40 -6.45 -1.41
CA TYR A 113 -11.99 -5.19 -0.82
C TYR A 113 -11.31 -5.45 0.50
N PHE A 114 -10.25 -4.72 0.79
CA PHE A 114 -9.59 -4.74 2.08
C PHE A 114 -9.57 -3.34 2.72
N ARG A 115 -9.52 -3.34 4.05
CA ARG A 115 -9.33 -2.15 4.86
C ARG A 115 -8.54 -2.52 6.09
N GLU A 116 -7.46 -1.78 6.31
CA GLU A 116 -6.68 -1.84 7.53
C GLU A 116 -6.51 -0.46 8.15
N GLU A 117 -6.33 -0.47 9.46
CA GLU A 117 -6.19 0.73 10.28
C GLU A 117 -5.03 0.54 11.25
N ILE A 118 -4.02 1.39 11.12
CA ILE A 118 -2.79 1.33 11.91
C ILE A 118 -2.66 2.65 12.66
N GLN A 119 -2.50 2.56 13.99
CA GLN A 119 -2.19 3.72 14.81
C GLN A 119 -0.66 3.88 14.87
N LEU A 120 -0.15 4.93 14.23
CA LEU A 120 1.26 5.31 14.31
C LEU A 120 1.45 6.19 15.55
N MET A 121 2.17 5.66 16.54
CA MET A 121 2.52 6.39 17.75
C MET A 121 3.99 6.80 17.70
N LYS A 122 4.30 8.02 18.13
CA LYS A 122 5.69 8.42 18.35
C LYS A 122 6.20 7.75 19.62
N ASN A 123 7.21 6.90 19.49
CA ASN A 123 8.03 6.49 20.63
C ASN A 123 8.97 7.64 21.02
N SER A 124 9.07 7.95 22.32
CA SER A 124 9.82 9.10 22.82
C SER A 124 11.31 9.10 22.44
N SER A 125 11.87 7.93 22.11
CA SER A 125 13.25 7.73 21.69
C SER A 125 13.47 7.77 20.17
N GLN A 126 12.42 7.82 19.35
CA GLN A 126 12.53 7.79 17.89
C GLN A 126 12.42 9.19 17.28
N ALA A 127 13.22 9.42 16.25
CA ALA A 127 13.10 10.63 15.43
C ALA A 127 11.70 10.70 14.79
N PRO A 128 11.14 11.91 14.61
CA PRO A 128 9.84 12.04 13.96
C PRO A 128 9.87 11.47 12.54
N TYR A 129 8.88 10.65 12.19
CA TYR A 129 8.74 10.16 10.84
C TYR A 129 8.54 11.32 9.87
N THR A 130 9.11 11.20 8.68
CA THR A 130 9.02 12.21 7.63
C THR A 130 8.27 11.71 6.40
N LYS A 131 8.26 10.39 6.19
CA LYS A 131 7.51 9.75 5.12
C LYS A 131 6.86 8.48 5.62
N ILE A 132 5.68 8.21 5.09
CA ILE A 132 4.99 6.93 5.19
C ILE A 132 4.99 6.35 3.78
N CYS A 133 5.45 5.13 3.65
CA CYS A 133 5.49 4.42 2.39
C CYS A 133 4.60 3.19 2.49
N VAL A 134 3.88 2.88 1.42
CA VAL A 134 3.05 1.69 1.31
C VAL A 134 3.31 1.05 -0.05
N GLN A 135 3.47 -0.26 -0.08
CA GLN A 135 3.63 -1.00 -1.33
C GLN A 135 3.06 -2.41 -1.15
N ALA A 136 2.61 -2.99 -2.25
CA ALA A 136 2.35 -4.42 -2.25
C ALA A 136 3.65 -5.21 -2.41
N PHE A 137 3.67 -6.42 -1.87
CA PHE A 137 4.84 -7.29 -1.93
C PHE A 137 4.41 -8.75 -2.06
N LEU A 138 5.02 -9.47 -2.99
CA LEU A 138 4.93 -10.91 -3.09
C LEU A 138 6.29 -11.53 -2.72
N PRO A 139 6.48 -11.98 -1.47
CA PRO A 139 7.76 -12.52 -1.01
C PRO A 139 8.12 -13.84 -1.70
N ASN A 140 7.13 -14.70 -1.96
CA ASN A 140 7.35 -16.02 -2.55
C ASN A 140 6.25 -16.33 -3.56
N ALA A 141 6.61 -16.42 -4.84
CA ALA A 141 5.68 -16.79 -5.89
C ALA A 141 5.76 -18.31 -6.14
N ARG A 142 4.95 -19.09 -5.42
CA ARG A 142 4.78 -20.54 -5.66
C ARG A 142 3.68 -20.82 -6.68
N GLY A 143 3.70 -20.12 -7.81
CA GLY A 143 2.59 -20.07 -8.76
C GLY A 143 1.42 -19.16 -8.32
N GLU A 144 1.64 -18.41 -7.24
CA GLU A 144 0.75 -17.36 -6.76
C GLU A 144 0.78 -16.15 -7.71
N ARG A 145 -0.38 -15.56 -7.93
CA ARG A 145 -0.60 -14.33 -8.68
C ARG A 145 -1.40 -13.41 -7.77
N PHE A 146 -0.70 -12.47 -7.16
CA PHE A 146 -1.30 -11.44 -6.34
C PHE A 146 -1.59 -10.22 -7.21
N ASP A 147 -2.87 -10.06 -7.56
CA ASP A 147 -3.36 -9.01 -8.44
C ASP A 147 -3.95 -7.86 -7.60
N LEU A 148 -3.58 -6.63 -7.94
CA LEU A 148 -3.96 -5.40 -7.26
C LEU A 148 -4.64 -4.46 -8.23
N ASP A 149 -5.89 -4.15 -7.96
CA ASP A 149 -6.64 -3.13 -8.67
C ASP A 149 -6.34 -1.74 -8.09
N SER A 150 -6.36 -1.61 -6.77
CA SER A 150 -6.21 -0.29 -6.14
C SER A 150 -5.61 -0.39 -4.75
N VAL A 151 -4.83 0.62 -4.39
CA VAL A 151 -4.35 0.86 -3.03
C VAL A 151 -4.57 2.35 -2.73
N ASN A 152 -5.31 2.62 -1.67
CA ASN A 152 -5.74 3.94 -1.25
C ASN A 152 -5.29 4.19 0.18
N ILE A 153 -4.68 5.35 0.41
CA ILE A 153 -4.07 5.69 1.69
C ILE A 153 -4.72 6.97 2.20
N LYS A 154 -5.18 6.92 3.45
CA LYS A 154 -5.75 8.07 4.14
C LYS A 154 -5.08 8.24 5.50
N LEU A 155 -4.63 9.46 5.78
CA LEU A 155 -4.18 9.84 7.11
C LEU A 155 -5.30 10.55 7.87
N VAL A 156 -5.53 10.10 9.10
CA VAL A 156 -6.47 10.72 10.04
C VAL A 156 -5.69 11.18 11.27
N ARG A 157 -5.77 12.48 11.54
CA ARG A 157 -5.21 13.07 12.76
C ARG A 157 -6.13 12.70 13.92
N THR A 158 -5.58 12.07 14.95
CA THR A 158 -6.31 11.85 16.20
C THR A 158 -5.99 12.97 17.17
N ASN A 159 -7.02 13.53 17.80
CA ASN A 159 -6.88 14.58 18.82
C ASN A 159 -6.31 14.02 20.12
#